data_AF-A0A011V9B1-F1
#
_entry.id   AF-A0A011V9B1-F1
#
_cell.length_a   1.000
_cell.length_b   1.000
_cell.length_c   1.000
_cell.angle_alpha   90.00
_cell.angle_beta   90.00
_cell.angle_gamma   90.00
#
_symmetry.space_group_name_H-M   'P 1'
#
loop_
_entity.id
_entity.type
_entity.pdbx_description
1 polymer ?
#
loop_
_entity_poly.entity_id
_entity_poly.type
_entity_poly.pdbx_seq_one_letter_code
_entity_poly.pdbx_strand_id
1 'polypeptide(L)' 'MVTMNVSLPHPMKEWVEAQAKTGRYSNASDYVRDLIRKDQMRSDKIAAMQRFVDEGLQSGPGSRSQDELFAVAVANAENL' A
#
# COMPACT_ATOMS: atom_id res chain seq x y z
N MET A 1 2.10 -25.19 -5.92
CA MET A 1 1.96 -23.93 -6.68
C MET A 1 1.25 -24.23 -7.98
N VAL A 2 0.40 -23.32 -8.45
CA VAL A 2 -0.17 -23.37 -9.81
C VAL A 2 0.82 -22.66 -10.75
N THR A 3 1.04 -23.22 -11.93
CA THR A 3 1.93 -22.64 -12.95
C THR A 3 1.15 -21.68 -13.84
N MET A 4 1.71 -20.49 -14.07
CA MET A 4 1.17 -19.47 -14.97
C MET A 4 2.25 -19.06 -15.97
N ASN A 5 1.95 -19.15 -17.27
CA ASN A 5 2.85 -18.73 -18.34
C ASN A 5 2.55 -17.29 -18.74
N VAL A 6 3.59 -16.47 -18.85
CA VAL A 6 3.49 -15.06 -19.25
C VAL A 6 4.54 -14.77 -20.32
N SER A 7 4.11 -14.23 -21.46
CA SER A 7 5.01 -13.77 -22.52
C SER A 7 5.45 -12.35 -22.24
N LEU A 8 6.77 -12.12 -22.21
CA LEU A 8 7.37 -10.81 -21.99
C LEU A 8 8.21 -10.41 -23.22
N PRO A 9 8.17 -9.13 -23.64
CA PRO A 9 9.16 -8.58 -24.57
C PRO A 9 10.59 -8.80 -24.05
N HIS A 10 11.54 -8.94 -24.97
CA HIS A 10 12.94 -9.24 -24.62
C HIS A 10 13.53 -8.31 -23.53
N PRO A 11 13.36 -6.96 -23.60
CA PRO A 11 13.90 -6.07 -22.57
C PRO A 11 13.29 -6.31 -21.17
N MET A 12 12.01 -6.69 -21.10
CA MET A 12 11.35 -6.97 -19.83
C MET A 12 11.84 -8.28 -19.22
N LYS A 13 12.11 -9.30 -20.06
CA LYS A 13 12.71 -10.56 -19.61
C LYS A 13 14.09 -10.31 -19.00
N GLU A 14 14.96 -9.56 -19.69
CA GLU A 14 16.30 -9.22 -19.19
C GLU A 14 16.23 -8.48 -17.85
N TRP A 15 15.29 -7.53 -17.72
CA TRP A 15 15.06 -6.82 -16.47
C TRP A 15 14.68 -7.76 -15.33
N VAL A 16 13.71 -8.65 -15.53
CA VAL A 16 13.25 -9.62 -14.52
C VAL A 16 14.38 -10.57 -14.12
N GLU A 17 15.17 -11.05 -15.07
CA GLU A 17 16.32 -11.91 -14.81
C GLU A 17 17.43 -11.17 -14.02
N ALA A 18 17.67 -9.89 -14.32
CA ALA A 18 18.61 -9.07 -13.57
C ALA A 18 18.19 -8.90 -12.10
N GLN A 19 16.88 -8.79 -11.81
CA GLN A 19 16.39 -8.71 -10.43
C GLN A 19 16.70 -10.00 -9.65
N ALA A 20 16.58 -11.17 -10.26
CA ALA A 20 16.94 -12.44 -9.62
C ALA A 20 18.45 -12.53 -9.32
N LYS A 21 19.30 -11.94 -10.16
CA LYS A 21 20.77 -11.92 -9.96
C LYS A 21 21.22 -11.06 -8.78
N THR A 22 20.36 -10.20 -8.22
CA THR A 22 20.72 -9.35 -7.07
C THR A 22 20.84 -10.12 -5.75
N GLY A 23 20.47 -11.41 -5.71
CA GLY A 23 20.41 -12.22 -4.49
C GLY A 23 19.16 -11.98 -3.64
N ARG A 24 18.32 -10.99 -4.01
CA ARG A 24 17.04 -10.73 -3.33
C ARG A 24 15.96 -11.77 -3.65
N TYR A 25 16.00 -12.35 -4.85
CA TYR A 25 15.02 -13.33 -5.31
C TYR A 25 15.74 -14.55 -5.88
N SER A 26 15.23 -15.75 -5.63
CA SER A 26 15.88 -16.98 -6.09
C SER A 26 15.66 -17.25 -7.59
N ASN A 27 14.60 -16.68 -8.17
CA ASN A 27 14.27 -16.82 -9.59
C ASN A 27 13.31 -15.70 -10.06
N ALA A 28 13.04 -15.67 -11.37
CA ALA A 28 12.12 -14.73 -12.00
C ALA A 28 10.69 -14.82 -11.44
N SER A 29 10.18 -16.03 -11.18
CA SER A 29 8.83 -16.21 -10.64
C SER A 29 8.70 -15.67 -9.21
N ASP A 30 9.75 -15.71 -8.40
CA ASP A 30 9.76 -15.11 -7.06
C ASP A 30 9.62 -13.60 -7.14
N TYR A 31 10.37 -12.97 -8.05
CA TYR A 31 10.23 -11.54 -8.32
C TYR A 31 8.83 -11.16 -8.80
N VAL A 32 8.27 -11.92 -9.76
CA VAL A 32 6.90 -11.67 -10.27
C VAL A 32 5.85 -11.84 -9.17
N ARG A 33 5.95 -12.87 -8.32
CA ARG A 33 5.03 -13.04 -7.19
C ARG A 33 5.12 -11.89 -6.19
N ASP A 34 6.32 -11.37 -5.94
CA ASP A 34 6.50 -10.20 -5.09
C ASP A 34 5.89 -8.93 -5.71
N LEU A 35 6.03 -8.71 -7.02
CA LEU A 35 5.35 -7.62 -7.71
C LEU A 35 3.83 -7.70 -7.59
N ILE A 36 3.25 -8.90 -7.73
CA ILE A 36 1.80 -9.11 -7.55
C ILE A 36 1.38 -8.75 -6.12
N ARG A 37 2.14 -9.16 -5.10
CA ARG A 37 1.84 -8.79 -3.70
C ARG A 37 1.93 -7.29 -3.48
N LYS A 38 2.93 -6.62 -4.06
CA LYS A 38 3.05 -5.16 -3.97
C LYS A 38 1.90 -4.43 -4.65
N ASP A 39 1.43 -4.95 -5.78
CA ASP A 39 0.27 -4.43 -6.48
C ASP A 39 -1.02 -4.57 -5.66
N GLN A 40 -1.25 -5.75 -5.07
CA GLN A 40 -2.36 -5.99 -4.15
C GLN A 40 -2.30 -5.05 -2.94
N MET A 41 -1.16 -4.98 -2.24
CA MET A 41 -0.99 -4.09 -1.10
C MET A 41 -1.19 -2.62 -1.45
N ARG A 42 -0.75 -2.19 -2.65
CA ARG A 42 -0.97 -0.81 -3.11
C ARG A 42 -2.45 -0.55 -3.33
N SER A 43 -3.14 -1.47 -3.99
CA SER A 43 -4.58 -1.38 -4.26
C SER A 43 -5.39 -1.34 -2.95
N ASP A 44 -5.05 -2.19 -1.99
CA ASP A 44 -5.69 -2.22 -0.67
C ASP A 44 -5.48 -0.91 0.10
N LYS A 45 -4.27 -0.35 0.07
CA LYS A 45 -3.97 0.96 0.68
C LYS A 45 -4.77 2.09 0.06
N ILE A 46 -4.90 2.10 -1.27
CA ILE A 46 -5.71 3.09 -1.98
C ILE A 46 -7.17 2.96 -1.60
N ALA A 47 -7.72 1.74 -1.60
CA ALA A 47 -9.10 1.48 -1.21
C ALA A 47 -9.39 1.89 0.24
N ALA A 48 -8.47 1.59 1.18
CA ALA A 48 -8.59 1.99 2.57
C ALA A 48 -8.57 3.51 2.73
N MET A 49 -7.66 4.20 2.03
CA MET A 49 -7.59 5.66 2.05
C MET A 49 -8.87 6.29 1.48
N GLN A 50 -9.36 5.78 0.34
CA GLN A 50 -10.60 6.28 -0.26
C GLN A 50 -11.78 6.14 0.71
N ARG A 51 -11.89 4.99 1.40
CA ARG A 51 -12.92 4.79 2.42
C ARG A 51 -12.84 5.83 3.55
N PHE A 52 -11.65 6.10 4.08
CA PHE A 52 -11.49 7.12 5.13
C PHE A 52 -11.84 8.53 4.66
N VAL A 53 -11.51 8.86 3.40
CA VAL A 53 -11.91 10.14 2.79
C VAL A 53 -13.43 10.20 2.66
N ASP A 54 -14.07 9.15 2.15
CA ASP A 54 -15.52 9.10 1.98
C ASP A 54 -16.24 9.22 3.34
N GLU A 55 -15.79 8.50 4.37
CA GLU A 55 -16.29 8.61 5.74
C GLU A 55 -16.13 10.03 6.29
N GLY A 56 -14.97 10.66 6.08
CA GLY A 56 -14.72 12.04 6.51
C GLY A 56 -15.64 13.05 5.81
N LEU A 57 -15.82 12.94 4.49
CA LEU A 57 -16.73 13.80 3.73
C LEU A 57 -18.19 13.62 4.16
N GLN A 58 -18.62 12.38 4.43
CA GLN A 58 -19.96 12.06 4.91
C GLN A 58 -20.20 12.55 6.34
N SER A 59 -19.15 12.64 7.17
CA SER A 59 -19.24 13.17 8.54
C SER A 59 -19.59 14.67 8.60
N GLY A 60 -19.49 15.37 7.47
CA GLY A 60 -19.72 16.80 7.37
C GLY A 60 -18.57 17.66 7.93
N PRO A 61 -18.70 18.99 7.87
CA PRO A 61 -17.66 19.89 8.34
C PRO A 61 -17.54 19.85 9.87
N GLY A 62 -16.30 19.80 10.37
CA GLY A 62 -16.02 19.96 11.79
C GLY A 62 -16.33 21.39 12.26
N SER A 63 -16.88 21.51 13.46
CA SER A 63 -17.22 22.80 14.09
C SER A 63 -16.19 23.30 15.10
N ARG A 64 -15.22 22.45 15.48
CA ARG A 64 -14.22 22.77 16.50
C ARG A 64 -13.06 23.54 15.91
N SER A 65 -12.60 24.53 16.67
CA SER A 65 -11.35 25.24 16.41
C SER A 65 -10.13 24.35 16.67
N GLN A 66 -8.98 24.76 16.15
CA GLN A 66 -7.70 24.10 16.40
C GLN A 66 -7.41 23.99 17.92
N ASP A 67 -7.60 25.07 18.68
CA ASP A 67 -7.29 25.10 20.11
C ASP A 67 -8.15 24.12 20.90
N GLU A 68 -9.44 24.00 20.56
CA GLU A 68 -10.34 23.01 21.17
C GLU A 68 -9.91 21.57 20.86
N LEU A 69 -9.47 21.30 19.62
CA LEU A 69 -8.96 19.98 19.24
C LEU A 69 -7.69 19.61 20.01
N PHE A 70 -6.76 20.55 20.18
CA PHE A 70 -5.54 20.34 20.96
C PHE A 70 -5.82 20.14 22.44
N ALA A 71 -6.71 20.94 23.04
CA ALA A 71 -7.09 20.78 24.43
C ALA A 71 -7.69 19.40 24.71
N VAL A 72 -8.58 18.91 23.82
CA VAL A 72 -9.15 17.55 23.91
C VAL A 72 -8.08 16.48 23.78
N ALA A 73 -7.13 16.63 22.85
CA ALA A 73 -6.06 15.66 22.65
C ALA A 73 -5.14 15.53 23.88
N VAL A 74 -4.77 16.66 24.51
CA VAL A 74 -3.96 16.68 25.75
C VAL A 74 -4.72 16.02 26.89
N ALA A 75 -5.99 16.39 27.10
CA ALA A 75 -6.81 15.79 28.15
C ALA A 75 -6.96 14.27 27.97
N ASN A 76 -7.09 13.77 26.74
CA ASN A 76 -7.16 12.33 26.48
C ASN A 76 -5.83 11.61 26.77
N ALA A 77 -4.69 12.27 26.51
CA ALA A 77 -3.37 11.70 26.77
C ALA A 77 -3.04 11.61 28.26
N GLU A 78 -3.54 12.56 29.07
CA GLU A 78 -3.37 12.57 30.53
C GLU A 78 -4.26 11.54 31.26
N ASN A 79 -5.31 11.04 30.59
CA ASN A 79 -6.23 10.04 31.11
C ASN A 79 -5.86 8.59 30.70
N LEU A 80 -4.72 8.38 30.03
CA LEU A 80 -4.16 7.08 29.67
C LEU A 80 -3.11 6.64 30.71
#